data_AF-A0AAV2MZA1-F1
#
_entry.id   AF-A0AAV2MZA1-F1
#
_cell.length_a   1.000
_cell.length_b   1.000
_cell.length_c   1.000
_cell.angle_alpha   90.00
_cell.angle_beta   90.00
_cell.angle_gamma   90.00
#
_symmetry.space_group_name_H-M   'P 1'
#
loop_
_entity.id
_entity.type
_entity.pdbx_description
1 polymer ?
#
loop_
_entity_poly.entity_id
_entity_poly.type
_entity_poly.pdbx_seq_one_letter_code
_entity_poly.pdbx_strand_id
1 'polypeptide(L)'
;MKRTYKTIKDHNAKSGNNKRTWKYYEIMQSFLGEKPYMAPLATISSTGSVSKRSISPSSMSTCEPDEINRKRKASSTDVAEKLIESRRLIEERKERKHMEKIELQTKLLEKLDKFIEKM
;
A
#
# COMPACT_ATOMS: atom_id res chain seq x y z
N MET A 1 29.17 -3.66 -5.17
CA MET A 1 28.43 -4.79 -5.79
C MET A 1 27.16 -4.37 -6.55
N LYS A 2 26.17 -3.72 -5.92
CA LYS A 2 24.92 -3.30 -6.62
C LYS A 2 25.15 -2.42 -7.87
N ARG A 3 26.09 -1.47 -7.80
CA ARG A 3 26.46 -0.61 -8.94
C ARG A 3 26.98 -1.43 -10.13
N THR A 4 27.91 -2.35 -9.89
CA THR A 4 28.48 -3.25 -10.91
C THR A 4 27.41 -4.08 -11.61
N TYR A 5 26.51 -4.72 -10.84
CA TYR A 5 25.37 -5.45 -11.38
C TYR A 5 24.52 -4.58 -12.31
N LYS A 6 24.16 -3.36 -11.86
CA LYS A 6 23.35 -2.44 -12.64
C LYS A 6 24.05 -2.01 -13.93
N THR A 7 25.33 -1.62 -13.87
CA THR A 7 26.11 -1.25 -15.06
C THR A 7 26.15 -2.36 -16.09
N ILE A 8 26.36 -3.61 -15.66
CA ILE A 8 26.43 -4.76 -16.55
C ILE A 8 25.05 -5.09 -17.12
N LYS A 9 24.00 -5.09 -16.29
CA LYS A 9 22.61 -5.32 -16.72
C LYS A 9 22.15 -4.26 -17.73
N ASP A 10 22.43 -2.99 -17.46
CA ASP A 10 22.07 -1.88 -18.34
C ASP A 10 22.86 -1.93 -19.65
N HIS A 11 24.14 -2.29 -19.62
CA HIS A 11 24.96 -2.49 -20.82
C HIS A 11 24.39 -3.61 -21.70
N ASN A 12 24.10 -4.77 -21.10
CA ASN A 12 23.61 -5.94 -21.82
C ASN A 12 22.17 -5.76 -22.34
N ALA A 13 21.39 -4.82 -21.78
CA ALA A 13 20.05 -4.48 -22.25
C ALA A 13 20.05 -3.51 -23.43
N LYS A 14 21.11 -2.70 -23.63
CA LYS A 14 21.16 -1.68 -24.69
C LYS A 14 21.49 -2.24 -26.07
N SER A 15 22.42 -3.18 -26.15
CA SER A 15 22.85 -3.79 -27.42
C SER A 15 23.18 -5.25 -27.20
N GLY A 16 22.69 -6.12 -28.09
CA GLY A 16 22.95 -7.56 -28.04
C GLY A 16 24.39 -7.93 -28.44
N ASN A 17 25.13 -7.00 -29.04
CA ASN A 17 26.51 -7.21 -29.44
C ASN A 17 27.46 -6.92 -28.25
N ASN A 18 28.47 -7.76 -28.03
CA ASN A 18 29.47 -7.61 -26.96
C ASN A 18 28.92 -7.66 -25.51
N LYS A 19 28.19 -8.73 -25.14
CA LYS A 19 27.67 -8.90 -23.76
C LYS A 19 28.81 -8.89 -22.73
N ARG A 20 28.65 -8.10 -21.67
CA ARG A 20 29.56 -8.11 -20.52
C ARG A 20 29.20 -9.25 -19.59
N THR A 21 30.20 -10.05 -19.23
CA THR A 21 30.07 -11.15 -18.27
C THR A 21 30.65 -10.74 -16.91
N TRP A 22 30.11 -11.31 -15.84
CA TRP A 22 30.62 -11.12 -14.49
C TRP A 22 30.31 -12.34 -13.64
N LYS A 23 31.31 -12.83 -12.89
CA LYS A 23 31.24 -14.09 -12.11
C LYS A 23 30.03 -14.15 -11.17
N TYR A 24 29.61 -13.01 -10.61
CA TYR A 24 28.51 -12.91 -9.67
C TYR A 24 27.20 -12.45 -10.30
N TYR A 25 27.13 -12.37 -11.64
CA TYR A 25 25.95 -11.85 -12.34
C TYR A 25 24.70 -12.68 -12.04
N GLU A 26 24.78 -14.01 -12.19
CA GLU A 26 23.65 -14.92 -11.96
C GLU A 26 23.15 -14.87 -10.51
N ILE A 27 24.09 -14.88 -9.56
CA ILE A 27 23.78 -14.76 -8.14
C ILE A 27 23.10 -13.42 -7.84
N MET A 28 23.59 -12.31 -8.40
CA MET A 28 22.94 -11.01 -8.22
C MET A 28 21.61 -10.90 -8.97
N GLN A 29 21.45 -11.61 -10.08
CA GLN A 29 20.21 -11.65 -10.84
C GLN A 29 19.11 -12.41 -10.09
N SER A 30 19.41 -13.48 -9.35
CA SER A 30 18.42 -14.15 -8.51
C SER A 30 17.96 -13.25 -7.35
N PHE A 31 18.87 -12.52 -6.71
CA PHE A 31 18.53 -11.67 -5.57
C PHE A 31 17.90 -10.31 -5.94
N LEU A 32 18.33 -9.67 -7.04
CA LEU A 32 17.91 -8.32 -7.42
C LEU A 32 17.10 -8.25 -8.73
N GLY A 33 17.05 -9.35 -9.49
CA GLY A 33 16.35 -9.39 -10.77
C GLY A 33 14.85 -9.52 -10.63
N GLU A 34 14.39 -10.30 -9.65
CA GLU A 34 12.97 -10.50 -9.38
C GLU A 34 12.41 -9.34 -8.54
N LYS A 35 11.34 -8.74 -9.03
CA LYS A 35 10.65 -7.63 -8.37
C LYS A 35 9.25 -8.11 -8.02
N PRO A 36 9.03 -8.68 -6.81
CA PRO A 36 7.73 -9.26 -6.46
C PRO A 36 6.60 -8.23 -6.54
N TYR A 37 6.90 -6.96 -6.26
CA TYR A 37 5.95 -5.85 -6.37
C TYR A 37 5.59 -5.44 -7.81
N MET A 38 6.38 -5.84 -8.83
CA MET A 38 6.08 -5.56 -10.24
C MET A 38 5.09 -6.57 -10.83
N ALA A 39 4.79 -7.64 -10.10
CA ALA A 39 3.89 -8.68 -10.55
C ALA A 39 2.76 -8.78 -9.51
N PRO A 40 1.53 -8.33 -9.83
CA PRO A 40 0.42 -8.37 -8.87
C PRO A 40 0.02 -9.82 -8.56
N LEU A 41 -0.44 -10.07 -7.33
CA LEU A 41 -0.96 -11.38 -6.91
C LEU A 41 -2.28 -11.71 -7.62
N ALA A 42 -3.10 -10.68 -7.82
CA ALA A 42 -4.32 -10.75 -8.60
C ALA A 42 -4.49 -9.48 -9.42
N THR A 43 -4.94 -9.64 -10.65
CA THR A 43 -5.38 -8.54 -11.51
C THR A 43 -6.90 -8.60 -11.61
N ILE A 44 -7.57 -7.53 -11.20
CA ILE A 44 -9.03 -7.38 -11.29
C ILE A 44 -9.34 -6.54 -12.52
N SER A 45 -10.16 -7.08 -13.42
CA SER A 45 -10.68 -6.36 -14.59
C SER A 45 -12.04 -5.74 -14.29
N SER A 46 -12.37 -4.62 -14.92
CA SER A 46 -13.71 -3.99 -14.84
C SER A 46 -14.83 -4.89 -15.38
N THR A 47 -14.51 -5.94 -16.13
CA THR A 47 -15.43 -6.97 -16.61
C THR A 47 -15.66 -8.11 -15.60
N GLY A 48 -15.13 -8.00 -14.38
CA GLY A 48 -15.31 -9.01 -13.32
C GLY A 48 -14.37 -10.21 -13.39
N SER A 49 -13.50 -10.30 -14.40
CA SER A 49 -12.51 -11.37 -14.49
C SER A 49 -11.35 -11.11 -13.53
N VAL A 50 -11.15 -12.01 -12.56
CA VAL A 50 -10.00 -12.00 -11.64
C VAL A 50 -9.00 -13.05 -12.12
N SER A 51 -7.81 -12.62 -12.54
CA SER A 51 -6.70 -13.54 -12.80
C SER A 51 -5.82 -13.63 -11.57
N LYS A 52 -5.81 -14.79 -10.90
CA LYS A 52 -4.92 -15.09 -9.76
C LYS A 52 -3.69 -15.82 -10.27
N ARG A 53 -2.51 -15.44 -9.79
CA ARG A 53 -1.30 -16.23 -10.05
C ARG A 53 -1.38 -17.54 -9.26
N SER A 54 -1.19 -18.68 -9.92
CA SER A 54 -1.03 -19.97 -9.25
C SER A 54 0.30 -19.98 -8.50
N ILE A 55 0.23 -19.85 -7.18
CA ILE A 55 1.37 -20.03 -6.28
C ILE A 55 1.07 -21.29 -5.46
N SER A 56 1.93 -22.30 -5.54
CA SER A 56 1.85 -23.51 -4.70
C SER A 56 1.90 -23.14 -3.20
N PRO A 57 1.28 -23.94 -2.31
CA PRO A 57 0.69 -23.42 -1.09
C PRO A 57 1.69 -23.30 0.05
N SER A 58 1.78 -22.11 0.62
CA SER A 58 2.08 -21.95 2.04
C SER A 58 1.36 -20.71 2.57
N SER A 59 0.39 -20.96 3.45
CA SER A 59 -0.06 -20.05 4.53
C SER A 59 -1.00 -18.89 4.15
N MET A 60 -2.29 -19.19 4.28
CA MET A 60 -3.44 -18.37 4.73
C MET A 60 -3.21 -16.87 5.08
N SER A 61 -4.02 -16.02 4.44
CA SER A 61 -4.87 -15.00 5.10
C SER A 61 -5.85 -14.44 4.08
N THR A 62 -7.15 -14.70 4.27
CA THR A 62 -8.22 -14.06 3.50
C THR A 62 -8.37 -12.63 4.00
N CYS A 63 -8.00 -11.66 3.15
CA CYS A 63 -8.34 -10.26 3.37
C CYS A 63 -9.37 -9.87 2.31
N GLU A 64 -10.60 -9.64 2.74
CA GLU A 64 -11.64 -9.01 1.93
C GLU A 64 -11.16 -7.60 1.53
N PRO A 65 -11.10 -7.25 0.23
CA PRO A 65 -10.76 -5.90 -0.19
C PRO A 65 -12.05 -5.07 -0.31
N ASP A 66 -12.20 -4.08 0.58
CA ASP A 66 -13.09 -2.94 0.36
C ASP A 66 -12.72 -2.24 -0.96
N GLU A 67 -13.75 -2.02 -1.80
CA GLU A 67 -13.62 -1.40 -3.12
C GLU A 67 -13.03 0.02 -3.03
N ILE A 68 -11.84 0.20 -3.60
CA ILE A 68 -11.30 1.55 -3.88
C ILE A 68 -11.11 1.67 -5.39
N ASN A 69 -12.18 2.10 -6.06
CA ASN A 69 -12.17 2.52 -7.46
C ASN A 69 -11.31 3.79 -7.63
N ARG A 70 -10.13 3.68 -8.25
CA ARG A 70 -9.36 4.85 -8.73
C ARG A 70 -9.26 4.83 -10.25
N LYS A 71 -10.30 5.35 -10.91
CA LYS A 71 -10.23 5.75 -12.32
C LYS A 71 -9.50 7.09 -12.41
N ARG A 72 -8.34 7.10 -13.08
CA ARG A 72 -7.62 8.33 -13.43
C ARG A 72 -7.95 8.72 -14.87
N LYS A 73 -8.80 9.75 -15.02
CA LYS A 73 -8.58 10.86 -15.95
C LYS A 73 -9.50 12.01 -15.55
N ALA A 74 -8.97 13.00 -14.85
CA ALA A 74 -9.66 14.26 -14.60
C ALA A 74 -8.62 15.38 -14.64
N SER A 75 -9.05 16.53 -15.15
CA SER A 75 -8.29 17.76 -15.29
C SER A 75 -7.48 18.07 -14.03
N SER A 76 -6.25 18.54 -14.21
CA SER A 76 -5.22 18.72 -13.18
C SER A 76 -5.64 19.59 -11.98
N THR A 77 -6.69 20.41 -12.10
CA THR A 77 -7.16 21.31 -11.04
C THR A 77 -8.21 20.66 -10.14
N ASP A 78 -9.19 19.94 -10.71
CA ASP A 78 -10.28 19.25 -10.00
C ASP A 78 -9.77 18.11 -9.09
N VAL A 79 -8.68 17.45 -9.48
CA VAL A 79 -8.06 16.39 -8.67
C VAL A 79 -7.39 16.96 -7.41
N ALA A 80 -6.81 18.17 -7.50
CA ALA A 80 -6.14 18.80 -6.37
C ALA A 80 -7.15 19.26 -5.31
N GLU A 81 -8.27 19.86 -5.72
CA GLU A 81 -9.36 20.26 -4.82
C GLU A 81 -9.98 19.06 -4.10
N LYS A 82 -10.27 17.97 -4.84
CA LYS A 82 -10.78 16.73 -4.25
C LYS A 82 -9.83 16.10 -3.23
N LEU A 83 -8.52 16.23 -3.45
CA LEU A 83 -7.54 15.71 -2.51
C LEU A 83 -7.54 16.53 -1.21
N ILE A 84 -7.61 17.87 -1.31
CA ILE A 84 -7.68 18.76 -0.15
C ILE A 84 -8.96 18.48 0.66
N GLU A 85 -10.11 18.34 0.00
CA GLU A 85 -11.37 18.03 0.67
C GLU A 85 -11.35 16.65 1.32
N SER A 86 -10.80 15.63 0.64
CA SER A 86 -10.67 14.29 1.23
C SER A 86 -9.80 14.30 2.50
N ARG A 87 -8.76 15.14 2.52
CA ARG A 87 -7.88 15.30 3.69
C ARG A 87 -8.64 15.95 4.85
N ARG A 88 -9.42 17.00 4.57
CA ARG A 88 -10.28 17.68 5.55
C ARG A 88 -11.29 16.71 6.19
N LEU A 89 -11.96 15.90 5.37
CA LEU A 89 -12.93 14.90 5.84
C LEU A 89 -12.30 13.81 6.73
N ILE A 90 -11.04 13.45 6.47
CA ILE A 90 -10.31 12.49 7.31
C ILE A 90 -9.97 13.10 8.67
N GLU A 91 -9.52 14.37 8.69
CA GLU A 91 -9.22 15.09 9.92
C GLU A 91 -10.48 15.26 10.77
N GLU A 92 -11.59 15.71 10.18
CA GLU A 92 -12.88 15.86 10.89
C GLU A 92 -13.41 14.50 11.42
N ARG A 93 -13.28 13.41 10.66
CA ARG A 93 -13.65 12.07 11.13
C ARG A 93 -12.81 11.64 12.34
N LYS A 94 -11.51 11.98 12.35
CA LYS A 94 -10.64 11.68 13.50
C LYS A 94 -11.04 12.51 14.71
N GLU A 95 -11.32 13.80 14.53
CA GLU A 95 -11.77 14.69 15.59
C GLU A 95 -13.11 14.23 16.19
N ARG A 96 -14.07 13.84 15.36
CA ARG A 96 -15.36 13.31 15.83
C ARG A 96 -15.20 12.09 16.71
N LYS A 97 -14.42 11.10 16.26
CA LYS A 97 -14.11 9.90 17.04
C LYS A 97 -13.38 10.23 18.34
N HIS A 98 -12.49 11.22 18.31
CA HIS A 98 -11.76 11.67 19.48
C HIS A 98 -12.70 12.34 20.50
N MET A 99 -13.61 13.20 20.02
CA MET A 99 -14.60 13.88 20.84
C MET A 99 -15.59 12.91 21.48
N GLU A 100 -16.12 11.94 20.73
CA GLU A 100 -16.99 10.88 21.27
C GLU A 100 -16.27 10.08 22.37
N LYS A 101 -14.99 9.76 22.18
CA LYS A 101 -14.18 9.09 23.19
C LYS A 101 -14.01 9.95 24.44
N ILE A 102 -13.68 11.23 24.28
CA ILE A 102 -13.55 12.15 25.42
C ILE A 102 -14.87 12.26 26.16
N GLU A 103 -16.00 12.39 25.46
CA GLU A 103 -17.33 12.51 26.09
C GLU A 103 -17.71 11.26 26.91
N LEU A 104 -17.40 10.07 26.41
CA LEU A 104 -17.62 8.83 27.17
C LEU A 104 -16.72 8.77 28.40
N GLN A 105 -15.46 9.20 28.28
CA GLN A 105 -14.52 9.25 29.39
C GLN A 105 -14.95 10.26 30.45
N THR A 106 -15.41 11.46 30.06
CA THR A 106 -15.88 12.48 31.00
C THR A 106 -17.14 12.03 31.73
N LYS A 107 -18.11 11.44 31.02
CA LYS A 107 -19.31 10.85 31.65
C LYS A 107 -18.97 9.74 32.65
N LEU A 108 -17.98 8.91 32.34
CA LEU A 108 -17.53 7.87 33.26
C LEU A 108 -16.90 8.48 34.52
N LEU A 109 -16.01 9.46 34.37
CA LEU A 109 -15.40 10.17 35.49
C LEU A 109 -16.46 10.83 36.38
N GLU A 110 -17.44 11.52 35.79
CA GLU A 110 -18.53 12.14 36.54
C GLU A 110 -19.34 11.12 37.35
N LYS A 111 -19.53 9.90 36.83
CA LYS A 111 -20.20 8.81 37.58
C LYS A 111 -19.34 8.33 38.74
N LEU A 112 -18.02 8.18 38.54
CA LEU A 112 -17.09 7.77 39.60
C LEU A 112 -17.02 8.82 40.72
N ASP A 113 -16.95 10.11 40.37
CA ASP A 113 -16.96 11.20 41.34
C ASP A 113 -18.23 11.17 42.20
N LYS A 114 -19.40 10.97 41.57
CA LYS A 114 -20.68 10.79 42.30
C LYS A 114 -20.72 9.58 43.22
N PHE A 115 -19.95 8.52 42.94
CA PHE A 115 -19.82 7.38 43.84
C PHE A 115 -18.93 7.70 45.04
N ILE A 116 -17.86 8.46 44.82
CA ILE A 116 -16.95 8.91 45.87
C ILE A 116 -17.66 9.90 46.80
N GLU A 117 -18.42 10.86 46.28
CA GLU A 117 -19.17 11.83 47.09
C GLU A 117 -20.28 11.20 47.95
N LYS A 118 -20.75 10.00 47.58
CA LYS A 118 -21.78 9.25 48.31
C LYS A 118 -21.22 8.30 49.37
N MET A 119 -19.90 8.13 49.41
CA MET A 119 -19.20 7.33 50.43
C MET A 119 -18.80 8.22 51.60
#